data_AF-A0A6B3CWC4-F1
#
_entry.id   AF-A0A6B3CWC4-F1
#
_cell.length_a   1.000
_cell.length_b   1.000
_cell.length_c   1.000
_cell.angle_alpha   90.00
_cell.angle_beta   90.00
_cell.angle_gamma   90.00
#
_symmetry.space_group_name_H-M   'P 1'
#
loop_
_entity.id
_entity.type
_entity.pdbx_description
1 polymer ?
#
loop_
_entity_poly.entity_id
_entity_poly.type
_entity_poly.pdbx_seq_one_letter_code
_entity_poly.pdbx_strand_id
1 'polypeptide(L)' 'TVKISYVDQSRENIDPKKSLWAVVSDELDYINVGQVEMPSRAYVSAFGFKGPDQQKAAGVLSGGERNRLNLALTLKQGGN' A
#
# COMPACT_ATOMS: atom_id res chain seq x y z
N THR A 1 -8.12 19.41 13.98
CA THR A 1 -8.98 18.21 14.06
C THR A 1 -8.24 17.06 13.43
N VAL A 2 -7.60 16.22 14.26
CA VAL A 2 -6.86 15.04 13.79
C VAL A 2 -7.92 14.04 13.34
N LYS A 3 -8.04 13.80 12.03
CA LYS A 3 -8.86 12.71 11.51
C LYS A 3 -8.12 11.41 11.87
N ILE A 4 -8.55 10.81 12.97
CA ILE A 4 -8.23 9.42 13.34
C ILE A 4 -8.95 8.55 12.30
N SER A 5 -8.42 8.51 11.09
CA SER A 5 -8.92 7.63 10.03
C SER A 5 -8.28 6.27 10.27
N TYR A 6 -8.98 5.46 11.06
CA TYR A 6 -9.19 4.06 10.74
C TYR A 6 -7.92 3.30 10.29
N VAL A 7 -6.84 3.40 11.08
CA VAL A 7 -5.71 2.47 10.98
C VAL A 7 -6.18 1.17 11.64
N ASP A 8 -7.14 0.51 10.99
CA ASP A 8 -7.68 -0.77 11.40
C ASP A 8 -6.61 -1.81 11.08
N GLN A 9 -5.78 -2.05 12.10
CA GLN A 9 -5.15 -3.30 12.59
C GLN A 9 -5.15 -4.59 11.73
N SER A 10 -5.28 -4.53 10.41
CA SER A 10 -5.17 -5.69 9.51
C SER A 10 -3.72 -5.89 9.07
N ARG A 11 -2.77 -5.84 10.01
CA ARG A 11 -1.36 -6.12 9.73
C ARG A 11 -1.09 -7.56 9.27
N GLU A 12 -2.08 -8.46 9.34
CA GLU A 12 -1.83 -9.90 9.13
C GLU A 12 -2.74 -10.58 8.09
N ASN A 13 -3.69 -9.89 7.46
CA ASN A 13 -4.57 -10.53 6.48
C ASN A 13 -4.77 -9.65 5.25
N ILE A 14 -3.71 -9.52 4.46
CA ILE A 14 -3.81 -8.95 3.11
C ILE A 14 -4.75 -9.84 2.32
N ASP A 15 -5.92 -9.31 1.94
CA ASP A 15 -6.87 -10.04 1.10
C ASP A 15 -6.17 -10.42 -0.23
N PRO A 16 -5.97 -11.72 -0.50
CA PRO A 16 -5.23 -12.17 -1.66
C PRO A 16 -5.92 -11.81 -2.99
N LYS A 17 -7.21 -11.46 -2.96
CA LYS A 17 -8.00 -11.06 -4.12
C LYS A 17 -7.87 -9.58 -4.46
N LYS A 18 -7.49 -8.73 -3.49
CA LYS A 18 -7.30 -7.30 -3.73
C LYS A 18 -6.05 -7.06 -4.57
N SER A 19 -6.12 -6.05 -5.43
CA SER A 19 -4.95 -5.60 -6.17
C SER A 19 -3.91 -5.04 -5.20
N LEU A 20 -2.62 -5.17 -5.55
CA LEU A 20 -1.54 -4.59 -4.76
C LEU A 20 -1.74 -3.09 -4.52
N TRP A 21 -2.19 -2.35 -5.53
CA TRP A 21 -2.50 -0.93 -5.35
C TRP A 21 -3.59 -0.73 -4.31
N ALA A 22 -4.72 -1.44 -4.42
CA ALA A 22 -5.81 -1.33 -3.46
C ALA A 22 -5.38 -1.68 -2.04
N VAL A 23 -4.48 -2.67 -1.86
CA VAL A 23 -3.92 -3.03 -0.56
C VAL A 23 -3.09 -1.89 0.05
N VAL A 24 -2.30 -1.18 -0.76
CA VAL A 24 -1.48 -0.06 -0.26
C VAL A 24 -2.29 1.22 -0.12
N SER A 25 -3.21 1.48 -1.05
CA SER A 25 -3.92 2.76 -1.15
C SER A 25 -5.26 2.80 -0.42
N ASP A 26 -5.79 1.66 0.01
CA ASP A 26 -7.18 1.51 0.45
C ASP A 26 -8.18 2.02 -0.61
N GLU A 27 -7.85 1.80 -1.89
CA GLU A 27 -8.59 2.25 -3.08
C GLU A 27 -8.67 3.78 -3.23
N LEU A 28 -7.84 4.53 -2.50
CA LEU A 28 -7.75 5.98 -2.61
C LEU A 28 -6.77 6.42 -3.69
N ASP A 29 -7.12 7.46 -4.45
CA ASP A 29 -6.23 8.07 -5.43
C ASP A 29 -5.07 8.85 -4.77
N TYR A 30 -5.32 9.38 -3.58
CA TYR A 30 -4.34 10.07 -2.74
C TYR A 30 -4.27 9.41 -1.37
N ILE A 31 -3.06 9.29 -0.84
CA ILE A 31 -2.81 8.76 0.50
C ILE A 31 -1.94 9.72 1.29
N ASN A 32 -2.12 9.69 2.60
CA ASN A 32 -1.22 10.35 3.54
C ASN A 32 -0.12 9.38 3.95
N VAL A 33 1.13 9.80 3.75
CA VAL A 33 2.32 9.10 4.21
C VAL A 33 3.01 10.03 5.21
N GLY A 34 2.91 9.71 6.50
CA GLY A 34 3.28 10.64 7.56
C GLY A 34 2.42 11.90 7.51
N GLN A 35 3.04 13.06 7.24
CA GLN A 35 2.37 14.37 7.14
C GLN A 35 2.21 14.86 5.69
N VAL A 36 2.55 14.04 4.70
CA VAL A 36 2.52 14.42 3.28
C VAL A 36 1.43 13.65 2.56
N GLU A 37 0.53 14.37 1.89
CA GLU A 37 -0.42 13.79 0.95
C GLU A 37 0.25 13.60 -0.41
N MET A 38 0.10 12.42 -1.00
CA MET A 38 0.67 12.13 -2.32
C MET A 38 -0.18 11.16 -3.13
N PRO A 39 -0.07 11.18 -4.47
CA PRO A 39 -0.78 10.23 -5.33
C PRO A 39 -0.38 8.79 -4.99
N SER A 40 -1.37 7.94 -4.73
CA SER A 40 -1.15 6.55 -4.31
C SER A 40 -0.44 5.72 -5.37
N ARG A 41 -0.73 5.98 -6.65
CA ARG A 41 -0.05 5.37 -7.81
C ARG A 41 1.44 5.71 -7.85
N ALA A 42 1.79 6.95 -7.51
CA ALA A 42 3.18 7.39 -7.45
C ALA A 42 3.91 6.73 -6.27
N TYR A 43 3.26 6.65 -5.11
CA TYR A 43 3.80 5.97 -3.93
C TYR A 43 4.11 4.50 -4.20
N VAL A 44 3.14 3.75 -4.73
CA VAL A 44 3.32 2.33 -5.08
C VAL A 44 4.43 2.13 -6.13
N SER A 45 4.56 3.06 -7.08
CA SER A 45 5.63 3.03 -8.08
C SER A 45 7.03 3.19 -7.47
N ALA A 46 7.15 3.90 -6.34
CA ALA A 46 8.43 4.07 -5.64
C ALA A 46 8.98 2.73 -5.09
N PHE A 47 8.11 1.75 -4.84
CA PHE A 47 8.48 0.38 -4.42
C PHE A 47 8.67 -0.59 -5.60
N GLY A 48 8.73 -0.07 -6.83
CA GLY A 48 9.01 -0.84 -8.03
C GLY A 48 7.80 -1.52 -8.66
N PHE A 49 6.58 -1.20 -8.24
CA PHE A 49 5.34 -1.71 -8.85
C PHE A 49 4.85 -0.73 -9.91
N LYS A 50 5.15 -1.01 -11.19
CA LYS A 50 4.87 -0.10 -12.30
C LYS A 50 3.78 -0.67 -13.22
N GLY A 51 2.95 0.22 -13.77
CA GLY A 51 1.96 -0.13 -14.78
C GLY A 51 1.07 -1.32 -14.37
N PRO A 52 1.03 -2.43 -15.14
CA PRO A 52 0.19 -3.60 -14.84
C PRO A 52 0.46 -4.24 -13.48
N ASP A 53 1.67 -4.12 -12.92
CA ASP A 53 2.02 -4.74 -11.65
C ASP A 53 1.15 -4.24 -10.49
N GLN A 54 0.64 -3.02 -10.60
CA GLN A 54 -0.21 -2.42 -9.58
C GLN A 54 -1.59 -3.07 -9.51
N GLN A 55 -2.04 -3.71 -10.60
CA GLN A 55 -3.32 -4.41 -10.66
C GLN A 55 -3.22 -5.88 -10.27
N LYS A 56 -2.00 -6.43 -10.14
CA LYS A 56 -1.79 -7.82 -9.71
C LYS A 56 -2.46 -8.02 -8.35
N ALA A 57 -3.16 -9.14 -8.21
CA ALA A 57 -3.72 -9.56 -6.94
C ALA A 57 -2.59 -9.84 -5.92
N ALA A 58 -2.76 -9.47 -4.66
CA ALA A 58 -1.72 -9.66 -3.65
C ALA A 58 -1.33 -11.14 -3.46
N GLY A 59 -2.27 -12.07 -3.71
CA GLY A 59 -2.03 -13.50 -3.62
C GLY A 59 -1.02 -14.03 -4.65
N VAL A 60 -0.92 -13.41 -5.82
CA VAL A 60 -0.05 -13.89 -6.92
C VAL A 60 1.37 -13.34 -6.88
N LEU A 61 1.67 -12.48 -5.90
CA LEU A 61 3.00 -11.86 -5.75
C LEU A 61 4.04 -12.90 -5.34
N SER A 62 5.21 -12.84 -5.99
CA SER A 62 6.41 -13.57 -5.57
C SER A 62 6.89 -13.15 -4.18
N GLY A 63 7.75 -13.95 -3.55
CA GLY A 63 8.30 -13.61 -2.22
C GLY A 63 9.02 -12.26 -2.19
N GLY A 64 9.77 -11.92 -3.24
CA GLY A 64 10.43 -10.62 -3.37
C GLY A 64 9.47 -9.45 -3.55
N GLU A 65 8.38 -9.65 -4.32
CA GLU A 65 7.31 -8.65 -4.45
C GLU A 65 6.56 -8.45 -3.12
N ARG A 66 6.24 -9.54 -2.40
CA ARG A 66 5.60 -9.45 -1.08
C ARG A 66 6.46 -8.69 -0.08
N ASN A 67 7.78 -8.87 -0.09
CA ASN A 67 8.68 -8.10 0.76
C ASN A 67 8.62 -6.59 0.47
N ARG A 68 8.57 -6.19 -0.80
CA ARG A 68 8.43 -4.78 -1.19
C ARG A 68 7.06 -4.21 -0.83
N LEU A 69 6.00 -5.01 -0.95
CA LEU A 69 4.65 -4.64 -0.52
C LEU A 69 4.61 -4.36 1.00
N ASN A 70 5.18 -5.26 1.79
CA ASN A 70 5.25 -5.11 3.25
C ASN A 70 6.04 -3.86 3.66
N LEU A 71 7.12 -3.54 2.93
CA LEU A 71 7.88 -2.31 3.15
C LEU A 71 7.03 -1.06 2.87
N ALA A 72 6.27 -1.05 1.77
CA ALA A 72 5.36 0.05 1.44
C ALA A 72 4.30 0.25 2.53
N LEU A 73 3.68 -0.82 3.02
CA LEU A 73 2.70 -0.75 4.10
C LEU A 73 3.30 -0.22 5.40
N THR A 74 4.53 -0.65 5.72
CA THR A 74 5.25 -0.21 6.93
C THR A 74 5.59 1.28 6.88
N LEU A 75 6.10 1.76 5.75
CA LEU A 75 6.48 3.17 5.59
C LEU A 75 5.25 4.09 5.52
N LYS A 76 4.14 3.64 4.92
CA LYS A 76 2.86 4.37 4.92
C LYS A 76 2.38 4.69 6.34
N GLN A 77 2.54 3.74 7.27
CA GLN A 77 2.10 3.88 8.67
C GLN A 77 2.99 4.81 9.52
N GLY A 78 4.05 5.38 8.95
CA GLY A 78 4.99 6.23 9.70
C GLY A 78 6.16 5.41 10.24
N GLY A 79 6.85 4.69 9.35
CA GLY A 79 8.13 4.06 9.66
C GLY A 79 9.27 5.06 9.86
N ASN A 80 9.10 5.97 10.84
CA ASN A 80 10.01 6.57 11.83
C ASN A 80 9.43 7.90 12.33
#